data_AF-A0A1I6JRK9-F1
#
_entry.id   AF-A0A1I6JRK9-F1
#
_cell.length_a   1.000
_cell.length_b   1.000
_cell.length_c   1.000
_cell.angle_alpha   90.00
_cell.angle_beta   90.00
_cell.angle_gamma   90.00
#
_symmetry.space_group_name_H-M   'P 1'
#
loop_
_entity.id
_entity.type
_entity.pdbx_description
1 polymer ?
#
loop_
_entity_poly.entity_id
_entity_poly.type
_entity_poly.pdbx_seq_one_letter_code
_entity_poly.pdbx_strand_id
1 'polypeptide(L)'
;MAKTQTISTAKTIKDVDKALASATKAVSMLGIKIAFRKPDMNKLALAMKDDEEAEVQLIEDGPNIKVAIAAGNYKSVLGIHNVLAEKDLEKLAATLRSLQKQGFGSFKKELAEVEKKLKGPDQKVVDKLDKEAGALRKVIAALQAERAAMAKMGFQDIMKDSKRKKEFEAHLKKEMAFESVEFLRDINKDAEYLKKTYIGDKATNQININSATVKKIMAGAHPKIAGPEIIKLLDGDNVPRYRKSVTDALDATMKAKQVDLDKLNKALGQALNS
;
A
#
# COMPACT_ATOMS: atom_id res chain seq x y z
N MET A 1 10.43 -30.44 -23.46
CA MET A 1 11.53 -31.15 -24.13
C MET A 1 12.73 -31.06 -23.21
N ALA A 2 13.41 -32.19 -22.94
CA ALA A 2 14.57 -32.19 -22.06
C ALA A 2 15.76 -31.51 -22.77
N LYS A 3 16.49 -30.64 -22.06
CA LYS A 3 17.68 -29.96 -22.58
C LYS A 3 18.91 -30.73 -22.09
N THR A 4 19.72 -31.21 -23.03
CA THR A 4 20.91 -32.02 -22.74
C THR A 4 22.16 -31.20 -23.04
N GLN A 5 23.11 -31.19 -22.11
CA GLN A 5 24.40 -30.52 -22.28
C GLN A 5 25.54 -31.47 -21.90
N THR A 6 26.53 -31.60 -22.77
CA THR A 6 27.76 -32.36 -22.49
C THR A 6 28.69 -31.54 -21.60
N ILE A 7 29.05 -32.08 -20.44
CA ILE A 7 29.91 -31.43 -19.43
C ILE A 7 31.37 -31.84 -19.64
N SER A 8 31.61 -33.08 -20.05
CA SER A 8 32.93 -33.62 -20.30
C SER A 8 32.84 -34.75 -21.30
N THR A 9 33.89 -34.90 -22.12
CA THR A 9 34.15 -36.15 -22.83
C THR A 9 35.26 -36.91 -22.10
N ALA A 10 35.26 -38.24 -22.21
CA ALA A 10 36.20 -39.13 -21.54
C ALA A 10 36.64 -40.25 -22.48
N LYS A 11 37.95 -40.41 -22.64
CA LYS A 11 38.55 -41.43 -23.54
C LYS A 11 38.83 -42.76 -22.85
N THR A 12 38.87 -42.74 -21.52
CA THR A 12 39.09 -43.95 -20.72
C THR A 12 38.07 -44.07 -19.62
N ILE A 13 37.84 -45.30 -19.16
CA ILE A 13 36.98 -45.57 -18.00
C ILE A 13 37.44 -44.80 -16.76
N LYS A 14 38.75 -44.63 -16.57
CA LYS A 14 39.32 -43.86 -15.47
C LYS A 14 38.98 -42.35 -15.59
N ASP A 15 38.91 -41.84 -16.82
CA ASP A 15 38.50 -40.46 -17.07
C ASP A 15 36.99 -40.28 -16.89
N VAL A 16 36.19 -41.32 -17.19
CA VAL A 16 34.77 -41.34 -16.83
C VAL A 16 34.59 -41.26 -15.32
N ASP A 17 35.32 -42.05 -14.54
CA ASP A 17 35.25 -42.01 -13.07
C ASP A 17 35.63 -40.63 -12.52
N LYS A 18 36.65 -39.98 -13.09
CA LYS A 18 37.03 -38.60 -12.73
C LYS A 18 35.98 -37.59 -13.13
N ALA A 19 35.41 -37.70 -14.33
CA ALA A 19 34.36 -36.81 -14.82
C ALA A 19 33.09 -36.97 -13.98
N LEU A 20 32.75 -38.19 -13.58
CA LEU A 20 31.68 -38.51 -12.65
C LEU A 20 31.93 -37.94 -11.26
N ALA A 21 33.12 -38.11 -10.69
CA ALA A 21 33.46 -37.53 -9.40
C ALA A 21 33.41 -36.00 -9.45
N SER A 22 33.85 -35.40 -10.55
CA SER A 22 33.81 -33.96 -10.78
C SER A 22 32.39 -33.44 -10.95
N ALA A 23 31.55 -34.13 -11.73
CA ALA A 23 30.13 -33.83 -11.86
C ALA A 23 29.39 -34.02 -10.53
N THR A 24 29.70 -35.08 -9.79
CA THR A 24 29.17 -35.36 -8.44
C THR A 24 29.54 -34.27 -7.46
N LYS A 25 30.80 -33.82 -7.47
CA LYS A 25 31.28 -32.72 -6.62
C LYS A 25 30.62 -31.41 -7.02
N ALA A 26 30.58 -31.09 -8.32
CA ALA A 26 29.93 -29.90 -8.84
C ALA A 26 28.46 -29.86 -8.42
N VAL A 27 27.74 -30.97 -8.56
CA VAL A 27 26.33 -31.06 -8.16
C VAL A 27 26.14 -31.08 -6.63
N SER A 28 27.03 -31.73 -5.87
CA SER A 28 27.01 -31.69 -4.40
C SER A 28 27.24 -30.28 -3.85
N MET A 29 28.06 -29.46 -4.54
CA MET A 29 28.24 -28.03 -4.24
C MET A 29 27.00 -27.19 -4.54
N LEU A 30 26.04 -27.71 -5.33
CA LEU A 30 24.71 -27.10 -5.53
C LEU A 30 23.74 -27.42 -4.37
N GLY A 31 24.20 -28.12 -3.31
CA GLY A 31 23.36 -28.56 -2.19
C GLY A 31 22.48 -29.78 -2.52
N ILE A 32 22.71 -30.40 -3.67
CA ILE A 32 21.92 -31.51 -4.20
C ILE A 32 22.58 -32.83 -3.78
N LYS A 33 21.89 -33.62 -2.96
CA LYS A 33 22.25 -35.02 -2.72
C LYS A 33 21.76 -35.87 -3.91
N ILE A 34 22.64 -36.14 -4.86
CA ILE A 34 22.35 -37.14 -5.89
C ILE A 34 22.67 -38.53 -5.33
N ALA A 35 21.69 -39.42 -5.33
CA ALA A 35 21.93 -40.84 -5.21
C ALA A 35 22.45 -41.35 -6.55
N PHE A 36 23.77 -41.53 -6.68
CA PHE A 36 24.36 -42.06 -7.88
C PHE A 36 24.16 -43.57 -7.94
N ARG A 37 23.42 -44.05 -8.94
CA ARG A 37 23.50 -45.47 -9.32
C ARG A 37 24.79 -45.64 -10.11
N LYS A 38 25.70 -46.51 -9.63
CA LYS A 38 26.95 -46.77 -10.36
C LYS A 38 26.62 -47.29 -11.77
N PRO A 39 27.29 -46.78 -12.82
CA PRO A 39 27.12 -47.31 -14.16
C PRO A 39 27.60 -48.76 -14.21
N ASP A 40 27.00 -49.55 -15.10
CA ASP A 40 27.54 -50.85 -15.47
C ASP A 40 28.84 -50.64 -16.28
N MET A 41 29.97 -50.70 -15.57
CA MET A 41 31.29 -50.38 -16.12
C MET A 41 31.73 -51.35 -17.21
N ASN A 42 31.23 -52.59 -17.19
CA ASN A 42 31.55 -53.58 -18.22
C ASN A 42 30.87 -53.20 -19.54
N LYS A 43 29.57 -52.85 -19.49
CA LYS A 43 28.83 -52.39 -20.67
C LYS A 43 29.35 -51.07 -21.21
N LEU A 44 29.74 -50.16 -20.33
CA LEU A 44 30.35 -48.89 -20.73
C LEU A 44 31.71 -49.11 -21.40
N ALA A 45 32.57 -49.96 -20.85
CA ALA A 45 33.88 -50.27 -21.43
C ALA A 45 33.77 -50.96 -22.80
N LEU A 46 32.74 -51.80 -22.99
CA LEU A 46 32.41 -52.38 -24.29
C LEU A 46 31.96 -51.30 -25.29
N ALA A 47 31.09 -50.38 -24.87
CA ALA A 47 30.61 -49.30 -25.74
C ALA A 47 31.71 -48.28 -26.12
N MET A 48 32.65 -48.01 -25.21
CA MET A 48 33.80 -47.12 -25.46
C MET A 48 34.91 -47.76 -26.32
N LYS A 49 34.80 -49.05 -26.70
CA LYS A 49 35.71 -49.66 -27.68
C LYS A 49 35.30 -49.34 -29.11
N ASP A 50 34.01 -49.11 -29.34
CA ASP A 50 33.44 -48.84 -30.65
C ASP A 50 33.39 -47.33 -30.93
N ASP A 51 33.20 -46.50 -29.90
CA ASP A 51 33.25 -45.04 -29.96
C ASP A 51 34.39 -44.51 -29.09
N GLU A 52 35.28 -43.71 -29.68
CA GLU A 52 36.52 -43.25 -29.04
C GLU A 52 36.30 -42.39 -27.78
N GLU A 53 35.07 -41.92 -27.50
CA GLU A 53 34.75 -41.01 -26.40
C GLU A 53 33.39 -41.29 -25.74
N ALA A 54 33.35 -41.29 -24.41
CA ALA A 54 32.12 -41.24 -23.61
C ALA A 54 31.81 -39.79 -23.21
N GLU A 55 30.55 -39.38 -23.34
CA GLU A 55 30.05 -38.08 -22.92
C GLU A 55 29.37 -38.17 -21.55
N VAL A 56 29.79 -37.33 -20.60
CA VAL A 56 29.06 -37.09 -19.36
C VAL A 56 28.15 -35.89 -19.57
N GLN A 57 26.85 -36.09 -19.46
CA GLN A 57 25.82 -35.13 -19.81
C GLN A 57 25.01 -34.70 -18.58
N LEU A 58 24.66 -33.42 -18.52
CA LEU A 58 23.58 -32.91 -17.68
C LEU A 58 22.29 -32.90 -18.51
N ILE A 59 21.22 -33.48 -17.97
CA ILE A 59 19.90 -33.46 -18.60
C ILE A 59 18.96 -32.69 -17.69
N GLU A 60 18.43 -31.59 -18.20
CA GLU A 60 17.38 -30.79 -17.58
C GLU A 60 16.02 -31.29 -18.08
N ASP A 61 15.20 -31.81 -17.18
CA ASP A 61 13.90 -32.38 -17.47
C ASP A 61 12.84 -31.79 -16.54
N GLY A 62 12.39 -30.59 -16.88
CA GLY A 62 11.48 -29.79 -16.05
C GLY A 62 12.15 -29.38 -14.74
N PRO A 63 11.58 -29.67 -13.56
CA PRO A 63 12.20 -29.37 -12.26
C PRO A 63 13.32 -30.36 -11.88
N ASN A 64 13.63 -31.33 -12.74
CA ASN A 64 14.63 -32.36 -12.45
C ASN A 64 15.94 -32.08 -13.15
N ILE A 65 17.04 -32.21 -12.41
CA ILE A 65 18.39 -32.29 -12.96
C ILE A 65 18.85 -33.74 -12.88
N LYS A 66 19.31 -34.27 -14.02
CA LYS A 66 19.84 -35.62 -14.15
C LYS A 66 21.28 -35.56 -14.64
N VAL A 67 22.12 -36.46 -14.14
CA VAL A 67 23.46 -36.72 -14.69
C VAL A 67 23.39 -38.03 -15.46
N ALA A 68 23.89 -38.05 -16.69
CA ALA A 68 23.90 -39.21 -17.55
C ALA A 68 25.27 -39.44 -18.19
N ILE A 69 25.51 -40.68 -18.61
CA ILE A 69 26.62 -41.03 -19.51
C ILE A 69 26.03 -41.53 -20.82
N ALA A 70 26.59 -41.06 -21.93
CA ALA A 70 26.34 -41.56 -23.27
C ALA A 70 27.66 -42.00 -23.92
N ALA A 71 27.73 -43.23 -24.42
CA ALA A 71 28.85 -43.74 -25.23
C ALA A 71 28.26 -44.67 -26.28
N GLY A 72 28.24 -44.26 -27.55
CA GLY A 72 27.53 -44.99 -28.61
C GLY A 72 26.08 -45.31 -28.27
N ASN A 73 25.76 -46.61 -28.29
CA ASN A 73 24.44 -47.12 -27.93
C ASN A 73 24.20 -47.22 -26.42
N TYR A 74 25.22 -47.00 -25.58
CA TYR A 74 25.08 -47.00 -24.14
C TYR A 74 24.58 -45.63 -23.65
N LYS A 75 23.43 -45.63 -22.97
CA LYS A 75 22.92 -44.47 -22.23
C LYS A 75 22.53 -44.90 -20.82
N SER A 76 23.05 -44.21 -19.81
CA SER A 76 22.74 -44.48 -18.40
C SER A 76 22.48 -43.18 -17.66
N VAL A 77 21.32 -43.09 -16.98
CA VAL A 77 20.99 -41.99 -16.08
C VAL A 77 21.41 -42.39 -14.67
N LEU A 78 22.29 -41.60 -14.07
CA LEU A 78 22.96 -41.95 -12.83
C LEU A 78 22.33 -41.29 -11.61
N GLY A 79 21.53 -40.22 -11.78
CA GLY A 79 20.91 -39.50 -10.67
C GLY A 79 19.71 -38.65 -11.07
N ILE A 80 18.79 -38.42 -10.13
CA ILE A 80 17.61 -37.55 -10.29
C ILE A 80 17.50 -36.68 -9.02
N HIS A 81 17.24 -35.39 -9.17
CA HIS A 81 16.81 -34.53 -8.05
C HIS A 81 15.43 -33.92 -8.31
N ASN A 82 14.59 -33.89 -7.28
CA ASN A 82 13.26 -33.28 -7.27
C ASN A 82 13.34 -31.93 -6.57
N VAL A 83 13.23 -30.81 -7.29
CA VAL A 83 13.12 -29.47 -6.69
C VAL A 83 11.67 -29.26 -6.25
N LEU A 84 11.36 -29.51 -4.98
CA LEU A 84 9.97 -29.44 -4.47
C LEU A 84 9.76 -28.50 -3.27
N ALA A 85 10.72 -27.66 -2.86
CA ALA A 85 10.51 -26.69 -1.78
C ALA A 85 11.05 -25.27 -2.10
N GLU A 86 10.33 -24.23 -1.65
CA GLU A 86 10.70 -22.81 -1.81
C GLU A 86 12.09 -22.45 -1.25
N LYS A 87 12.51 -23.10 -0.16
CA LYS A 87 13.87 -22.94 0.41
C LYS A 87 14.98 -23.36 -0.56
N ASP A 88 14.65 -24.17 -1.56
CA ASP A 88 15.59 -24.60 -2.60
C ASP A 88 15.61 -23.64 -3.79
N LEU A 89 14.59 -22.77 -3.96
CA LEU A 89 14.58 -21.71 -4.98
C LEU A 89 15.57 -20.58 -4.65
N GLU A 90 15.71 -20.19 -3.38
CA GLU A 90 16.69 -19.19 -2.95
C GLU A 90 18.13 -19.67 -3.17
N LYS A 91 18.39 -20.93 -2.82
CA LYS A 91 19.66 -21.60 -3.09
C LYS A 91 19.91 -21.74 -4.58
N LEU A 92 18.89 -22.07 -5.37
CA LEU A 92 18.97 -22.13 -6.82
C LEU A 92 19.33 -20.76 -7.42
N ALA A 93 18.70 -19.68 -6.97
CA ALA A 93 19.02 -18.31 -7.41
C ALA A 93 20.45 -17.90 -7.04
N ALA A 94 20.90 -18.19 -5.81
CA ALA A 94 22.27 -17.92 -5.38
C ALA A 94 23.30 -18.69 -6.22
N THR A 95 22.99 -19.95 -6.52
CA THR A 95 23.81 -20.83 -7.37
C THR A 95 23.87 -20.34 -8.82
N LEU A 96 22.73 -19.99 -9.42
CA LEU A 96 22.68 -19.45 -10.79
C LEU A 96 23.46 -18.14 -10.93
N ARG A 97 23.41 -17.27 -9.91
CA ARG A 97 24.25 -16.05 -9.85
C ARG A 97 25.74 -16.37 -9.76
N SER A 98 26.12 -17.40 -8.99
CA SER A 98 27.50 -17.83 -8.85
C SER A 98 28.05 -18.40 -10.16
N LEU A 99 27.28 -19.27 -10.83
CA LEU A 99 27.65 -19.87 -12.12
C LEU A 99 27.77 -18.81 -13.23
N GLN A 100 26.89 -17.81 -13.24
CA GLN A 100 27.00 -16.65 -14.14
C GLN A 100 28.30 -15.85 -13.91
N LYS A 101 28.71 -15.67 -12.65
CA LYS A 101 30.00 -15.01 -12.31
C LYS A 101 31.21 -15.85 -12.67
N GLN A 102 31.08 -17.17 -12.70
CA GLN A 102 32.14 -18.13 -13.05
C GLN A 102 32.26 -18.38 -14.56
N GLY A 103 31.47 -17.70 -15.39
CA GLY A 103 31.58 -17.79 -16.86
C GLY A 103 30.84 -18.96 -17.50
N PHE A 104 30.07 -19.73 -16.72
CA PHE A 104 29.19 -20.76 -17.26
C PHE A 104 27.92 -20.08 -17.78
N GLY A 105 27.72 -20.05 -19.11
CA GLY A 105 26.44 -19.74 -19.79
C GLY A 105 25.70 -18.43 -19.44
N SER A 106 24.73 -18.03 -20.27
CA SER A 106 23.86 -16.90 -19.94
C SER A 106 22.63 -17.38 -19.15
N PHE A 107 22.80 -17.70 -17.86
CA PHE A 107 21.68 -18.07 -16.96
C PHE A 107 20.70 -16.91 -16.66
N LYS A 108 20.72 -15.83 -17.46
CA LYS A 108 19.88 -14.63 -17.24
C LYS A 108 18.39 -14.93 -17.32
N LYS A 109 17.96 -15.84 -18.20
CA LYS A 109 16.54 -16.18 -18.35
C LYS A 109 16.07 -17.09 -17.21
N GLU A 110 16.83 -18.13 -16.88
CA GLU A 110 16.50 -19.02 -15.77
C GLU A 110 16.55 -18.28 -14.42
N LEU A 111 17.56 -17.41 -14.21
CA LEU A 111 17.65 -16.56 -13.04
C LEU A 111 16.45 -15.61 -12.96
N ALA A 112 16.05 -14.98 -14.06
CA ALA A 112 14.87 -14.09 -14.06
C ALA A 112 13.57 -14.84 -13.77
N GLU A 113 13.42 -16.09 -14.23
CA GLU A 113 12.24 -16.91 -13.92
C GLU A 113 12.23 -17.41 -12.48
N VAL A 114 13.37 -17.82 -11.92
CA VAL A 114 13.51 -18.21 -10.51
C VAL A 114 13.32 -17.00 -9.61
N GLU A 115 13.89 -15.84 -9.96
CA GLU A 115 13.68 -14.58 -9.25
C GLU A 115 12.23 -14.09 -9.36
N LYS A 116 11.53 -14.35 -10.46
CA LYS A 116 10.10 -14.05 -10.62
C LYS A 116 9.22 -15.01 -9.80
N LYS A 117 9.65 -16.25 -9.57
CA LYS A 117 8.97 -17.20 -8.68
C LYS A 117 9.28 -16.94 -7.19
N LEU A 118 10.50 -16.47 -6.87
CA LEU A 118 10.91 -15.99 -5.54
C LEU A 118 10.28 -14.64 -5.18
N LYS A 119 10.08 -13.77 -6.16
CA LYS A 119 9.18 -12.61 -6.04
C LYS A 119 7.76 -13.17 -6.09
N GLY A 120 7.30 -13.71 -4.96
CA GLY A 120 5.99 -14.31 -4.85
C GLY A 120 4.89 -13.41 -5.45
N PRO A 121 3.77 -13.99 -5.89
CA PRO A 121 2.58 -13.25 -6.30
C PRO A 121 2.12 -12.18 -5.28
N ASP A 122 2.58 -12.24 -4.03
CA ASP A 122 2.22 -11.34 -2.94
C ASP A 122 2.89 -9.96 -2.92
N GLN A 123 4.06 -9.72 -3.54
CA GLN A 123 4.67 -8.38 -3.42
C GLN A 123 3.80 -7.29 -4.06
N LYS A 124 3.12 -7.59 -5.19
CA LYS A 124 2.19 -6.63 -5.82
C LYS A 124 0.94 -6.41 -4.97
N VAL A 125 0.48 -7.42 -4.24
CA VAL A 125 -0.69 -7.34 -3.36
C VAL A 125 -0.33 -6.54 -2.11
N VAL A 126 0.82 -6.83 -1.50
CA VAL A 126 1.43 -6.09 -0.38
C VAL A 126 1.64 -4.63 -0.76
N ASP A 127 2.27 -4.33 -1.91
CA ASP A 127 2.50 -2.95 -2.37
C ASP A 127 1.19 -2.19 -2.61
N LYS A 128 0.13 -2.89 -3.06
CA LYS A 128 -1.20 -2.29 -3.25
C LYS A 128 -1.87 -1.99 -1.91
N LEU A 129 -1.87 -2.95 -0.98
CA LEU A 129 -2.44 -2.81 0.36
C LEU A 129 -1.71 -1.72 1.16
N ASP A 130 -0.38 -1.65 1.08
CA ASP A 130 0.41 -0.61 1.75
C ASP A 130 0.13 0.78 1.17
N LYS A 131 0.00 0.91 -0.16
CA LYS A 131 -0.41 2.17 -0.80
C LYS A 131 -1.80 2.63 -0.34
N GLU A 132 -2.76 1.72 -0.27
CA GLU A 132 -4.12 2.02 0.20
C GLU A 132 -4.13 2.41 1.69
N ALA A 133 -3.38 1.69 2.53
CA ALA A 133 -3.21 2.03 3.94
C ALA A 133 -2.52 3.40 4.12
N GLY A 134 -1.48 3.68 3.33
CA GLY A 134 -0.79 4.97 3.31
C GLY A 134 -1.71 6.12 2.89
N ALA A 135 -2.58 5.91 1.91
CA ALA A 135 -3.58 6.89 1.50
C ALA A 135 -4.60 7.16 2.63
N LEU A 136 -5.09 6.13 3.32
CA LEU A 136 -5.99 6.29 4.46
C LEU A 136 -5.34 7.03 5.63
N ARG A 137 -4.06 6.75 5.95
CA ARG A 137 -3.32 7.48 6.99
C ARG A 137 -3.25 8.98 6.68
N LYS A 138 -3.02 9.35 5.42
CA LYS A 138 -3.03 10.76 4.98
C LYS A 138 -4.41 11.41 5.15
N VAL A 139 -5.48 10.68 4.83
CA VAL A 139 -6.86 11.18 5.01
C VAL A 139 -7.16 11.39 6.50
N ILE A 140 -6.81 10.44 7.37
CA ILE A 140 -7.01 10.57 8.82
C ILE A 140 -6.23 11.76 9.36
N ALA A 141 -4.97 11.93 8.96
CA ALA A 141 -4.15 13.08 9.36
C ALA A 141 -4.76 14.42 8.90
N ALA A 142 -5.32 14.47 7.68
CA ALA A 142 -6.02 15.65 7.17
C ALA A 142 -7.28 15.96 7.99
N LEU A 143 -8.07 14.94 8.35
CA LEU A 143 -9.25 15.10 9.21
C LEU A 143 -8.88 15.56 10.63
N GLN A 144 -7.79 15.05 11.19
CA GLN A 144 -7.27 15.50 12.49
C GLN A 144 -6.83 16.97 12.44
N ALA A 145 -6.16 17.38 11.36
CA ALA A 145 -5.77 18.77 11.15
C ALA A 145 -7.01 19.68 11.00
N GLU A 146 -8.02 19.23 10.25
CA GLU A 146 -9.29 19.96 10.10
C GLU A 146 -10.02 20.11 11.43
N ARG A 147 -10.08 19.05 12.24
CA ARG A 147 -10.66 19.09 13.59
C ARG A 147 -9.92 20.09 14.49
N ALA A 148 -8.59 20.08 14.46
CA ALA A 148 -7.77 21.00 15.24
C ALA A 148 -7.94 22.46 14.78
N ALA A 149 -8.11 22.69 13.48
CA ALA A 149 -8.42 24.01 12.93
C ALA A 149 -9.79 24.50 13.43
N MET A 150 -10.82 23.66 13.34
CA MET A 150 -12.18 24.00 13.79
C MET A 150 -12.25 24.40 15.27
N ALA A 151 -11.46 23.76 16.13
CA ALA A 151 -11.44 24.08 17.57
C ALA A 151 -11.08 25.55 17.85
N LYS A 152 -10.31 26.19 16.96
CA LYS A 152 -9.79 27.56 17.14
C LYS A 152 -10.57 28.63 16.38
N MET A 153 -11.52 28.26 15.52
CA MET A 153 -12.26 29.23 14.72
C MET A 153 -13.29 30.00 15.56
N GLY A 154 -13.21 31.32 15.52
CA GLY A 154 -14.29 32.21 15.99
C GLY A 154 -15.25 32.59 14.87
N PHE A 155 -16.30 33.33 15.21
CA PHE A 155 -17.28 33.85 14.24
C PHE A 155 -16.61 34.55 13.05
N GLN A 156 -15.63 35.42 13.31
CA GLN A 156 -14.94 36.17 12.25
C GLN A 156 -14.16 35.27 11.28
N ASP A 157 -13.55 34.20 11.78
CA ASP A 157 -12.81 33.25 10.96
C ASP A 157 -13.76 32.44 10.08
N ILE A 158 -14.89 32.01 10.65
CA ILE A 158 -15.97 31.30 9.94
C ILE A 158 -16.53 32.17 8.81
N MET A 159 -16.76 33.45 9.07
CA MET A 159 -17.33 34.36 8.07
C MET A 159 -16.36 34.74 6.95
N LYS A 160 -15.04 34.64 7.17
CA LYS A 160 -14.00 34.89 6.14
C LYS A 160 -13.80 33.67 5.22
N ASP A 161 -13.99 32.45 5.72
CA ASP A 161 -13.91 31.26 4.90
C ASP A 161 -15.25 31.02 4.15
N SER A 162 -15.21 31.08 2.82
CA SER A 162 -16.42 30.97 1.99
C SER A 162 -17.17 29.64 2.13
N LYS A 163 -16.47 28.54 2.43
CA LYS A 163 -17.08 27.23 2.65
C LYS A 163 -17.70 27.19 4.04
N ARG A 164 -16.94 27.59 5.07
CA ARG A 164 -17.41 27.58 6.46
C ARG A 164 -18.56 28.55 6.69
N LYS A 165 -18.55 29.71 6.04
CA LYS A 165 -19.68 30.64 6.03
C LYS A 165 -20.96 29.97 5.55
N LYS A 166 -20.92 29.29 4.40
CA LYS A 166 -22.09 28.59 3.85
C LYS A 166 -22.58 27.47 4.78
N GLU A 167 -21.66 26.70 5.35
CA GLU A 167 -21.97 25.64 6.30
C GLU A 167 -22.60 26.20 7.59
N PHE A 168 -22.05 27.29 8.12
CA PHE A 168 -22.54 27.96 9.31
C PHE A 168 -23.91 28.61 9.09
N GLU A 169 -24.13 29.31 7.97
CA GLU A 169 -25.43 29.86 7.60
C GLU A 169 -26.49 28.75 7.46
N ALA A 170 -26.13 27.61 6.87
CA ALA A 170 -27.03 26.46 6.79
C ALA A 170 -27.32 25.83 8.16
N HIS A 171 -26.34 25.80 9.07
CA HIS A 171 -26.53 25.36 10.45
C HIS A 171 -27.53 26.26 11.19
N LEU A 172 -27.35 27.59 11.10
CA LEU A 172 -28.24 28.57 11.73
C LEU A 172 -29.68 28.51 11.21
N LYS A 173 -29.87 28.27 9.90
CA LYS A 173 -31.21 28.08 9.33
C LYS A 173 -31.93 26.87 9.90
N LYS A 174 -31.21 25.78 10.18
CA LYS A 174 -31.77 24.59 10.83
C LYS A 174 -32.13 24.86 12.29
N GLU A 175 -31.36 25.70 12.97
CA GLU A 175 -31.63 26.11 14.35
C GLU A 175 -32.67 27.24 14.48
N MET A 176 -33.24 27.73 13.37
CA MET A 176 -34.14 28.90 13.36
C MET A 176 -33.54 30.12 14.09
N ALA A 177 -32.24 30.37 13.89
CA ALA A 177 -31.47 31.44 14.52
C ALA A 177 -30.72 32.29 13.47
N PHE A 178 -31.32 32.48 12.30
CA PHE A 178 -30.67 33.10 11.14
C PHE A 178 -30.76 34.64 11.14
N GLU A 179 -31.68 35.20 11.90
CA GLU A 179 -32.03 36.62 11.96
C GLU A 179 -30.81 37.48 12.34
N SER A 180 -29.99 36.99 13.27
CA SER A 180 -28.75 37.64 13.71
C SER A 180 -27.72 37.81 12.58
N VAL A 181 -27.61 36.82 11.68
CA VAL A 181 -26.69 36.91 10.53
C VAL A 181 -27.27 37.78 9.43
N GLU A 182 -28.60 37.74 9.22
CA GLU A 182 -29.26 38.64 8.28
C GLU A 182 -29.11 40.10 8.70
N PHE A 183 -29.29 40.39 9.99
CA PHE A 183 -29.05 41.72 10.54
C PHE A 183 -27.63 42.21 10.27
N LEU A 184 -26.61 41.37 10.50
CA LEU A 184 -25.21 41.72 10.24
C LEU A 184 -24.93 41.96 8.74
N ARG A 185 -25.59 41.21 7.85
CA ARG A 185 -25.49 41.43 6.39
C ARG A 185 -26.12 42.76 5.98
N ASP A 186 -27.23 43.09 6.60
CA ASP A 186 -28.03 44.25 6.30
C ASP A 186 -27.58 45.51 7.07
N ILE A 187 -26.57 45.41 7.94
CA ILE A 187 -26.21 46.43 8.95
C ILE A 187 -25.91 47.84 8.39
N ASN A 188 -25.57 47.93 7.10
CA ASN A 188 -25.29 49.18 6.39
C ASN A 188 -26.50 49.73 5.61
N LYS A 189 -27.65 49.05 5.64
CA LYS A 189 -28.91 49.56 5.11
C LYS A 189 -29.46 50.67 6.00
N ASP A 190 -30.50 51.33 5.49
CA ASP A 190 -31.17 52.42 6.18
C ASP A 190 -31.65 52.04 7.59
N ALA A 191 -31.52 52.98 8.53
CA ALA A 191 -31.89 52.81 9.92
C ALA A 191 -33.38 52.46 10.12
N GLU A 192 -34.29 53.03 9.32
CA GLU A 192 -35.72 52.75 9.40
C GLU A 192 -36.02 51.31 8.98
N TYR A 193 -35.40 50.84 7.88
CA TYR A 193 -35.48 49.45 7.45
C TYR A 193 -34.98 48.50 8.55
N LEU A 194 -33.80 48.78 9.11
CA LEU A 194 -33.21 47.95 10.15
C LEU A 194 -34.07 47.90 11.42
N LYS A 195 -34.66 49.03 11.82
CA LYS A 195 -35.61 49.08 12.94
C LYS A 195 -36.82 48.21 12.65
N LYS A 196 -37.52 48.45 11.53
CA LYS A 196 -38.75 47.74 11.17
C LYS A 196 -38.54 46.23 10.99
N THR A 197 -37.36 45.83 10.52
CA THR A 197 -37.08 44.42 10.21
C THR A 197 -36.55 43.65 11.41
N TYR A 198 -35.68 44.25 12.24
CA TYR A 198 -34.93 43.51 13.26
C TYR A 198 -35.09 44.05 14.70
N ILE A 199 -35.50 45.30 14.91
CA ILE A 199 -35.47 45.93 16.24
C ILE A 199 -36.87 46.30 16.77
N GLY A 200 -37.20 45.77 17.95
CA GLY A 200 -38.43 46.10 18.67
C GLY A 200 -39.57 45.12 18.46
N ASP A 201 -40.65 45.29 19.21
CA ASP A 201 -41.68 44.26 19.44
C ASP A 201 -42.59 43.98 18.22
N LYS A 202 -42.46 44.78 17.15
CA LYS A 202 -43.18 44.60 15.89
C LYS A 202 -42.24 44.27 14.72
N ALA A 203 -40.99 43.95 15.01
CA ALA A 203 -40.01 43.60 13.99
C ALA A 203 -40.35 42.24 13.36
N THR A 204 -40.23 42.14 12.04
CA THR A 204 -40.56 40.91 11.32
C THR A 204 -39.61 39.76 11.67
N ASN A 205 -38.31 40.07 11.83
CA ASN A 205 -37.24 39.13 12.17
C ASN A 205 -36.50 39.64 13.41
N GLN A 206 -37.21 39.78 14.54
CA GLN A 206 -36.67 40.40 15.75
C GLN A 206 -35.38 39.70 16.23
N ILE A 207 -34.30 40.48 16.41
CA ILE A 207 -33.06 39.98 17.01
C ILE A 207 -33.08 40.17 18.52
N ASN A 208 -32.49 39.21 19.24
CA ASN A 208 -32.37 39.29 20.69
C ASN A 208 -31.14 40.13 21.08
N ILE A 209 -31.38 41.37 21.52
CA ILE A 209 -30.35 42.29 22.01
C ILE A 209 -30.79 42.93 23.32
N ASN A 210 -29.82 43.41 24.10
CA ASN A 210 -30.04 44.00 25.40
C ASN A 210 -31.00 45.20 25.30
N SER A 211 -31.95 45.25 26.22
CA SER A 211 -32.90 46.35 26.39
C SER A 211 -32.25 47.74 26.40
N ALA A 212 -31.03 47.87 26.93
CA ALA A 212 -30.28 49.13 26.90
C ALA A 212 -29.89 49.56 25.48
N THR A 213 -29.48 48.61 24.63
CA THR A 213 -29.18 48.83 23.21
C THR A 213 -30.45 49.21 22.45
N VAL A 214 -31.56 48.51 22.70
CA VAL A 214 -32.88 48.85 22.14
C VAL A 214 -33.28 50.28 22.51
N LYS A 215 -33.19 50.67 23.79
CA LYS A 215 -33.52 52.03 24.25
C LYS A 215 -32.71 53.11 23.51
N LYS A 216 -31.40 52.88 23.31
CA LYS A 216 -30.55 53.82 22.54
C LYS A 216 -31.01 53.94 21.09
N ILE A 217 -31.37 52.83 20.45
CA ILE A 217 -31.87 52.80 19.06
C ILE A 217 -33.22 53.54 18.95
N MET A 218 -34.12 53.32 19.91
CA MET A 218 -35.41 54.01 19.97
C MET A 218 -35.26 55.51 20.26
N ALA A 219 -34.23 55.91 21.02
CA ALA A 219 -33.87 57.31 21.27
C ALA A 219 -33.14 58.00 20.09
N GLY A 220 -33.02 57.35 18.93
CA GLY A 220 -32.48 57.94 17.71
C GLY A 220 -31.10 57.42 17.28
N ALA A 221 -30.46 56.55 18.06
CA ALA A 221 -29.20 55.95 17.61
C ALA A 221 -29.41 55.01 16.40
N HIS A 222 -28.39 54.93 15.55
CA HIS A 222 -28.43 54.04 14.38
C HIS A 222 -28.38 52.56 14.82
N PRO A 223 -29.24 51.66 14.28
CA PRO A 223 -29.29 50.24 14.68
C PRO A 223 -27.95 49.48 14.61
N LYS A 224 -27.04 49.91 13.73
CA LYS A 224 -25.66 49.39 13.63
C LYS A 224 -24.91 49.26 14.96
N ILE A 225 -25.28 50.04 15.99
CA ILE A 225 -24.66 49.93 17.33
C ILE A 225 -24.86 48.54 17.97
N ALA A 226 -25.86 47.77 17.53
CA ALA A 226 -26.11 46.40 17.97
C ALA A 226 -25.16 45.37 17.33
N GLY A 227 -24.42 45.73 16.27
CA GLY A 227 -23.53 44.81 15.55
C GLY A 227 -22.51 44.08 16.45
N PRO A 228 -21.72 44.80 17.27
CA PRO A 228 -20.76 44.17 18.18
C PRO A 228 -21.41 43.23 19.21
N GLU A 229 -22.63 43.54 19.64
CA GLU A 229 -23.38 42.70 20.58
C GLU A 229 -23.84 41.40 19.91
N ILE A 230 -24.39 41.49 18.71
CA ILE A 230 -24.79 40.32 17.92
C ILE A 230 -23.60 39.41 17.61
N ILE A 231 -22.44 39.97 17.28
CA ILE A 231 -21.22 39.18 17.08
C ILE A 231 -20.86 38.40 18.35
N LYS A 232 -20.93 39.03 19.52
CA LYS A 232 -20.64 38.36 20.80
C LYS A 232 -21.65 37.25 21.12
N LEU A 233 -22.93 37.46 20.80
CA LEU A 233 -23.96 36.43 20.99
C LEU A 233 -23.71 35.22 20.09
N LEU A 234 -23.46 35.47 18.80
CA LEU A 234 -23.14 34.40 17.84
C LEU A 234 -21.87 33.64 18.27
N ASP A 235 -20.82 34.35 18.71
CA ASP A 235 -19.55 33.75 19.13
C ASP A 235 -19.65 32.98 20.45
N GLY A 236 -20.53 33.43 21.36
CA GLY A 236 -20.75 32.80 22.66
C GLY A 236 -21.71 31.60 22.64
N ASP A 237 -22.58 31.51 21.63
CA ASP A 237 -23.65 30.52 21.61
C ASP A 237 -23.66 29.66 20.33
N ASN A 238 -23.94 30.26 19.16
CA ASN A 238 -24.08 29.50 17.93
C ASN A 238 -22.74 28.94 17.39
N VAL A 239 -21.64 29.68 17.52
CA VAL A 239 -20.32 29.22 17.07
C VAL A 239 -19.85 27.98 17.83
N PRO A 240 -19.92 27.90 19.18
CA PRO A 240 -19.66 26.67 19.92
C PRO A 240 -20.51 25.48 19.45
N ARG A 241 -21.82 25.68 19.23
CA ARG A 241 -22.73 24.62 18.77
C ARG A 241 -22.40 24.15 17.35
N TYR A 242 -22.12 25.08 16.45
CA TYR A 242 -21.64 24.78 15.11
C TYR A 242 -20.31 24.02 15.13
N ARG A 243 -19.32 24.50 15.90
CA ARG A 243 -18.03 23.82 16.06
C ARG A 243 -18.22 22.40 16.54
N LYS A 244 -19.03 22.20 17.58
CA LYS A 244 -19.35 20.87 18.10
C LYS A 244 -19.97 19.97 17.03
N SER A 245 -20.96 20.47 16.28
CA SER A 245 -21.59 19.72 15.19
C SER A 245 -20.59 19.28 14.12
N VAL A 246 -19.66 20.16 13.72
CA VAL A 246 -18.62 19.83 12.74
C VAL A 246 -17.60 18.86 13.33
N THR A 247 -17.13 19.07 14.56
CA THR A 247 -16.15 18.18 15.20
C THR A 247 -16.71 16.78 15.42
N ASP A 248 -17.99 16.64 15.78
CA ASP A 248 -18.64 15.35 15.95
C ASP A 248 -18.72 14.58 14.61
N ALA A 249 -19.01 15.29 13.52
CA ALA A 249 -19.03 14.71 12.17
C ALA A 249 -17.62 14.27 11.71
N LEU A 250 -16.59 15.07 12.01
CA LEU A 250 -15.19 14.72 11.75
C LEU A 250 -14.77 13.50 12.57
N ASP A 251 -15.11 13.45 13.86
CA ASP A 251 -14.80 12.33 14.75
C ASP A 251 -15.48 11.03 14.29
N ALA A 252 -16.73 11.10 13.85
CA ALA A 252 -17.44 9.95 13.26
C ALA A 252 -16.74 9.46 11.98
N THR A 253 -16.35 10.39 11.10
CA THR A 253 -15.66 10.06 9.84
C THR A 253 -14.28 9.45 10.10
N MET A 254 -13.51 10.02 11.03
CA MET A 254 -12.19 9.49 11.42
C MET A 254 -12.31 8.08 11.99
N LYS A 255 -13.28 7.82 12.88
CA LYS A 255 -13.52 6.47 13.41
C LYS A 255 -13.81 5.47 12.30
N ALA A 256 -14.65 5.83 11.32
CA ALA A 256 -14.92 4.96 10.17
C ALA A 256 -13.65 4.67 9.36
N LYS A 257 -12.83 5.70 9.08
CA LYS A 257 -11.56 5.53 8.35
C LYS A 257 -10.51 4.74 9.14
N GLN A 258 -10.51 4.84 10.47
CA GLN A 258 -9.64 4.03 11.31
C GLN A 258 -10.00 2.55 11.20
N VAL A 259 -11.29 2.21 11.22
CA VAL A 259 -11.75 0.83 11.03
C VAL A 259 -11.32 0.27 9.66
N ASP A 260 -11.42 1.08 8.59
CA ASP A 260 -10.96 0.70 7.26
C ASP A 260 -9.44 0.47 7.23
N LEU A 261 -8.66 1.34 7.90
CA LEU A 261 -7.21 1.21 8.02
C LEU A 261 -6.81 -0.06 8.79
N ASP A 262 -7.51 -0.38 9.87
CA ASP A 262 -7.24 -1.58 10.67
C ASP A 262 -7.52 -2.86 9.88
N LYS A 263 -8.59 -2.87 9.06
CA LYS A 263 -8.87 -3.97 8.13
C LYS A 263 -7.76 -4.14 7.09
N LEU A 264 -7.27 -3.05 6.49
CA LEU A 264 -6.16 -3.10 5.55
C LEU A 264 -4.86 -3.58 6.20
N ASN A 265 -4.53 -3.09 7.40
CA ASN A 265 -3.34 -3.53 8.13
C ASN A 265 -3.43 -5.03 8.47
N LYS A 266 -4.61 -5.54 8.83
CA LYS A 266 -4.83 -6.97 9.06
C LYS A 266 -4.62 -7.79 7.78
N ALA A 267 -5.16 -7.33 6.65
CA ALA A 267 -4.97 -7.97 5.35
C ALA A 267 -3.50 -7.96 4.92
N LEU A 268 -2.80 -6.84 5.14
CA LEU A 268 -1.36 -6.71 4.88
C LEU A 268 -0.55 -7.69 5.74
N GLY A 269 -0.87 -7.78 7.03
CA GLY A 269 -0.24 -8.75 7.94
C GLY A 269 -0.48 -10.21 7.54
N GLN A 270 -1.64 -10.53 6.97
CA GLN A 270 -1.91 -11.86 6.42
C GLN A 270 -1.10 -12.11 5.14
N ALA A 271 -1.07 -11.15 4.21
CA ALA A 271 -0.32 -11.26 2.96
C ALA A 271 1.19 -11.34 3.15
N LEU A 272 1.73 -10.75 4.22
CA LEU A 272 3.16 -10.84 4.57
C LEU A 272 3.55 -12.18 5.23
N ASN A 273 2.58 -12.93 5.76
CA ASN A 273 2.80 -14.21 6.46
C ASN A 273 2.29 -15.43 5.65
N SER A 274 1.74 -15.19 4.46
CA SER A 274 1.31 -16.23 3.51
C SER A 274 2.42 -16.52 2.52
#